data_AF-A0A941V963-F1
#
_entry.id   AF-A0A941V963-F1
#
_cell.length_a   1.000
_cell.length_b   1.000
_cell.length_c   1.000
_cell.angle_alpha   90.00
_cell.angle_beta   90.00
_cell.angle_gamma   90.00
#
_symmetry.space_group_name_H-M   'P 1'
#
loop_
_entity.id
_entity.type
_entity.pdbx_description
1 polymer ?
#
loop_
_entity_poly.entity_id
_entity_poly.type
_entity_poly.pdbx_seq_one_letter_code
_entity_poly.pdbx_strand_id
1 'polypeptide(L)'
;MAHHDEQDTQHPALSRREFIKRSSLGAGMLGLPVALTACGGGSDDNGNTAATSTAPTATFPTAAAWKFGVMADTQWVSVSGYGDDGRNPHTCAVDIIRQLNQQFVDQNVKFVVQVGDLCDHGNNSVSTAASTFTVKKTDGTSYTSGQHLAEDARAAFTQVLFNAGIGFFPLRGNHDESADTAAEFQRIFPQTQTGAHNTSPSDVLALSNPDASLQPVTAKTGSSFTIGSNFNSPSTGLKGLSYSFDYGNARVLMLDQFEPTDALNADGTAYTVSGATSTGYNRSMQTQQSWIDTRLSGRADKTHAFVFSHKGLVTQDHVDVLFGDSPAASAITVGSTTYQGSPQMDAFITSLNTNKVKLFVCGHDHMHDRSKVSTIDASASVTQIVGASNSNKFYYPATTANDVTFCSGKRQTVLSHERNTIGYYIFTVDGDNVSVDYYSAQAYPSSPTGGTMASTPTLSFSWRERFGYGLSGKEFIVAQMGSYTSVSDTGPGGTTLSILAGNNGNSAVDVAGRAYKVAVNTAWFAATAQTASDVLLLQGMAYTMGSTDTDVYVLSLSYDPTKVSAEQIAAGHFGLASVRNGQWVNAIACNSAGTAKFVQGAWASGYALGTWGVNTANSTVWAVINTNGYFAAVAGI
;
A
#
# COMPACT_ATOMS: atom_id res chain seq x y z
N MET A 1 22.52 -33.57 2.15
CA MET A 1 22.03 -34.92 1.82
C MET A 1 21.48 -35.56 3.09
N ALA A 2 20.16 -35.54 3.24
CA ALA A 2 19.37 -36.47 4.04
C ALA A 2 17.93 -36.37 3.50
N HIS A 3 17.50 -37.43 2.81
CA HIS A 3 16.15 -37.59 2.29
C HIS A 3 15.20 -37.88 3.45
N HIS A 4 14.11 -37.14 3.55
CA HIS A 4 12.90 -37.58 4.24
C HIS A 4 11.79 -37.70 3.20
N ASP A 5 11.36 -38.94 2.97
CA ASP A 5 10.11 -39.27 2.28
C ASP A 5 8.94 -38.78 3.13
N GLU A 6 8.14 -37.85 2.60
CA GLU A 6 6.79 -37.60 3.08
C GLU A 6 5.79 -38.18 2.08
N GLN A 7 4.99 -39.13 2.58
CA GLN A 7 3.86 -39.69 1.86
C GLN A 7 2.78 -38.62 1.67
N ASP A 8 2.45 -38.38 0.40
CA ASP A 8 1.41 -37.48 -0.07
C ASP A 8 0.01 -37.98 0.35
N THR A 9 -0.53 -37.43 1.44
CA THR A 9 -1.97 -37.49 1.73
C THR A 9 -2.63 -36.23 1.20
N GLN A 10 -3.30 -36.34 0.04
CA GLN A 10 -4.18 -35.31 -0.50
C GLN A 10 -5.23 -34.93 0.56
N HIS A 11 -5.07 -33.77 1.20
CA HIS A 11 -6.12 -33.18 2.02
C HIS A 11 -7.18 -32.55 1.09
N PRO A 12 -8.48 -32.80 1.32
CA PRO A 12 -9.54 -32.18 0.53
C PRO A 12 -9.51 -30.66 0.71
N ALA A 13 -9.65 -29.92 -0.39
CA ALA A 13 -9.72 -28.47 -0.40
C ALA A 13 -10.78 -27.97 0.60
N LEU A 14 -10.39 -27.04 1.47
CA LEU A 14 -11.29 -26.44 2.46
C LEU A 14 -12.46 -25.74 1.76
N SER A 15 -13.69 -26.04 2.19
CA SER A 15 -14.87 -25.34 1.66
C SER A 15 -14.86 -23.87 2.09
N ARG A 16 -15.38 -22.96 1.25
CA ARG A 16 -15.58 -21.52 1.54
C ARG A 16 -16.23 -21.27 2.91
N ARG A 17 -17.10 -22.18 3.35
CA ARG A 17 -17.84 -22.09 4.62
C ARG A 17 -17.00 -22.48 5.84
N GLU A 18 -16.04 -23.40 5.69
CA GLU A 18 -15.08 -23.74 6.76
C GLU A 18 -13.97 -22.72 6.89
N PHE A 19 -13.52 -22.13 5.78
CA PHE A 19 -12.53 -21.05 5.81
C PHE A 19 -13.07 -19.82 6.55
N ILE A 20 -14.28 -19.35 6.22
CA ILE A 20 -14.90 -18.19 6.90
C ILE A 20 -15.03 -18.41 8.41
N LYS A 21 -15.41 -19.62 8.85
CA LYS A 21 -15.53 -19.94 10.29
C LYS A 21 -14.19 -19.92 11.03
N ARG A 22 -13.08 -20.14 10.32
CA ARG A 22 -11.73 -20.21 10.90
C ARG A 22 -10.95 -18.91 10.73
N SER A 23 -11.22 -18.12 9.69
CA SER A 23 -10.67 -16.77 9.52
C SER A 23 -11.39 -15.73 10.40
N SER A 24 -12.67 -15.93 10.73
CA SER A 24 -13.40 -15.08 11.68
C SER A 24 -12.97 -15.24 13.13
N LEU A 25 -12.22 -16.30 13.49
CA LEU A 25 -11.67 -16.50 14.84
C LEU A 25 -10.43 -15.63 15.13
N GLY A 26 -9.95 -14.85 14.15
CA GLY A 26 -8.99 -13.76 14.36
C GLY A 26 -9.63 -12.40 14.64
N ALA A 27 -10.97 -12.31 14.66
CA ALA A 27 -11.70 -11.08 14.95
C ALA A 27 -12.62 -11.28 16.17
N GLY A 28 -12.12 -10.88 17.33
CA GLY A 28 -12.91 -10.48 18.50
C GLY A 28 -13.93 -11.49 19.07
N MET A 29 -13.56 -12.17 20.16
CA MET A 29 -14.55 -12.72 21.09
C MET A 29 -14.11 -12.50 22.54
N LEU A 30 -14.67 -11.46 23.18
CA LEU A 30 -14.89 -11.42 24.62
C LEU A 30 -16.40 -11.44 24.83
N GLY A 31 -16.89 -12.53 25.41
CA GLY A 31 -18.29 -12.69 25.75
C GLY A 31 -18.68 -11.84 26.96
N LEU A 32 -19.86 -11.24 26.89
CA LEU A 32 -20.71 -10.92 28.03
C LEU A 32 -22.18 -11.04 27.57
N PRO A 33 -23.08 -11.57 28.42
CA PRO A 33 -24.38 -12.08 27.98
C PRO A 33 -25.43 -10.97 27.96
N VAL A 34 -26.16 -10.83 26.85
CA VAL A 34 -27.44 -10.11 26.82
C VAL A 34 -28.55 -11.13 26.62
N ALA A 35 -29.54 -11.06 27.50
CA ALA A 35 -30.61 -12.03 27.67
C ALA A 35 -31.40 -12.29 26.38
N LEU A 36 -31.47 -13.58 26.00
CA LEU A 36 -32.37 -14.10 24.98
C LEU A 36 -33.81 -14.11 25.51
N THR A 37 -34.68 -13.31 24.89
CA THR A 37 -36.10 -13.62 24.81
C THR A 37 -36.36 -14.15 23.41
N ALA A 38 -36.63 -15.44 23.32
CA ALA A 38 -37.00 -16.13 22.09
C ALA A 38 -38.46 -15.85 21.75
N CYS A 39 -38.76 -15.71 20.44
CA CYS A 39 -39.95 -16.25 19.78
C CYS A 39 -39.86 -16.07 18.25
N GLY A 40 -39.52 -17.16 17.54
CA GLY A 40 -40.25 -17.69 16.38
C GLY A 40 -40.27 -16.95 15.03
N GLY A 41 -39.93 -17.70 13.98
CA GLY A 41 -40.54 -17.55 12.65
C GLY A 41 -39.55 -17.44 11.50
N GLY A 42 -39.28 -18.55 10.81
CA GLY A 42 -38.42 -18.58 9.63
C GLY A 42 -39.04 -17.96 8.38
N SER A 43 -38.20 -17.46 7.49
CA SER A 43 -38.44 -17.42 6.05
C SER A 43 -37.08 -17.41 5.37
N ASP A 44 -36.91 -18.33 4.43
CA ASP A 44 -35.81 -18.36 3.47
C ASP A 44 -35.79 -17.08 2.65
N ASP A 45 -34.64 -16.43 2.56
CA ASP A 45 -34.34 -15.55 1.42
C ASP A 45 -32.86 -15.65 1.03
N ASN A 46 -32.66 -16.29 -0.12
CA ASN A 46 -31.42 -16.27 -0.89
C ASN A 46 -31.23 -14.86 -1.47
N GLY A 47 -30.40 -14.06 -0.81
CA GLY A 47 -30.04 -12.73 -1.28
C GLY A 47 -28.66 -12.33 -0.79
N ASN A 48 -27.62 -13.07 -1.18
CA ASN A 48 -26.23 -12.64 -0.95
C ASN A 48 -25.85 -11.55 -1.95
N THR A 49 -26.45 -10.36 -1.82
CA THR A 49 -25.82 -9.14 -2.32
C THR A 49 -24.75 -8.78 -1.30
N ALA A 50 -23.52 -9.24 -1.54
CA ALA A 50 -22.36 -8.68 -0.85
C ALA A 50 -22.37 -7.17 -1.15
N ALA A 51 -22.76 -6.35 -0.18
CA ALA A 51 -22.65 -4.92 -0.28
C ALA A 51 -21.16 -4.61 -0.49
N THR A 52 -20.80 -4.23 -1.72
CA THR A 52 -19.49 -3.65 -2.00
C THR A 52 -19.39 -2.37 -1.20
N SER A 53 -18.63 -2.38 -0.11
CA SER A 53 -18.29 -1.14 0.60
C SER A 53 -17.48 -0.27 -0.35
N THR A 54 -18.12 0.73 -0.93
CA THR A 54 -17.44 1.78 -1.69
C THR A 54 -16.73 2.70 -0.70
N ALA A 55 -15.53 3.17 -1.05
CA ALA A 55 -14.82 4.14 -0.23
C ALA A 55 -15.72 5.35 0.10
N PRO A 56 -15.70 5.87 1.34
CA PRO A 56 -16.56 6.98 1.73
C PRO A 56 -16.32 8.21 0.84
N THR A 57 -17.41 8.76 0.30
CA THR A 57 -17.49 9.91 -0.60
C THR A 57 -17.38 11.23 0.17
N ALA A 58 -16.25 11.45 0.82
CA ALA A 58 -15.85 12.79 1.24
C ALA A 58 -15.11 13.47 0.06
N THR A 59 -15.85 14.03 -0.91
CA THR A 59 -15.27 14.92 -1.95
C THR A 59 -15.00 16.28 -1.32
N PHE A 60 -13.80 16.86 -1.41
CA PHE A 60 -13.19 17.36 -2.65
C PHE A 60 -11.75 16.84 -2.83
N PRO A 61 -11.42 16.11 -3.90
CA PRO A 61 -10.19 16.42 -4.61
C PRO A 61 -10.38 17.76 -5.32
N THR A 62 -9.39 18.64 -5.29
CA THR A 62 -9.40 19.80 -6.18
C THR A 62 -9.39 19.31 -7.64
N ALA A 63 -9.78 20.18 -8.59
CA ALA A 63 -9.71 19.85 -10.01
C ALA A 63 -8.28 19.50 -10.49
N ALA A 64 -7.25 19.82 -9.69
CA ALA A 64 -5.86 19.50 -9.97
C ALA A 64 -5.42 18.13 -9.41
N ALA A 65 -6.26 17.45 -8.62
CA ALA A 65 -5.92 16.16 -8.06
C ALA A 65 -5.73 15.10 -9.15
N TRP A 66 -4.78 14.21 -8.94
CA TRP A 66 -4.49 13.11 -9.85
C TRP A 66 -4.26 11.81 -9.09
N LYS A 67 -4.44 10.69 -9.77
CA LYS A 67 -4.33 9.35 -9.16
C LYS A 67 -3.27 8.51 -9.84
N PHE A 68 -2.66 7.60 -9.08
CA PHE A 68 -1.88 6.49 -9.63
C PHE A 68 -2.22 5.20 -8.88
N GLY A 69 -2.11 4.07 -9.59
CA GLY A 69 -2.33 2.73 -9.04
C GLY A 69 -1.03 2.10 -8.57
N VAL A 70 -1.09 1.19 -7.58
CA VAL A 70 0.04 0.34 -7.19
C VAL A 70 -0.42 -1.11 -7.04
N MET A 71 0.38 -2.04 -7.54
CA MET A 71 0.22 -3.49 -7.41
C MET A 71 1.60 -4.16 -7.23
N ALA A 72 1.66 -5.39 -6.73
CA ALA A 72 2.92 -6.06 -6.40
C ALA A 72 2.83 -7.58 -6.62
N ASP A 73 3.98 -8.24 -6.84
CA ASP A 73 4.09 -9.70 -6.84
C ASP A 73 3.10 -10.38 -7.81
N THR A 74 3.32 -10.27 -9.12
CA THR A 74 2.42 -10.86 -10.14
C THR A 74 2.92 -12.20 -10.69
N GLN A 75 3.82 -12.87 -9.97
CA GLN A 75 4.34 -14.17 -10.34
C GLN A 75 3.29 -15.28 -10.17
N TRP A 76 3.30 -16.28 -11.04
CA TRP A 76 2.51 -17.49 -10.91
C TRP A 76 3.42 -18.70 -10.76
N VAL A 77 3.47 -19.26 -9.56
CA VAL A 77 4.36 -20.38 -9.25
C VAL A 77 3.77 -21.68 -9.80
N SER A 78 4.60 -22.42 -10.55
CA SER A 78 4.28 -23.76 -11.07
C SER A 78 4.98 -24.83 -10.24
N VAL A 79 4.34 -25.32 -9.17
CA VAL A 79 4.84 -26.42 -8.32
C VAL A 79 3.97 -27.68 -8.46
N SER A 80 4.45 -28.83 -7.97
CA SER A 80 3.69 -30.08 -8.05
C SER A 80 2.32 -29.94 -7.36
N GLY A 81 1.23 -30.23 -8.07
CA GLY A 81 -0.15 -30.06 -7.59
C GLY A 81 -0.74 -28.66 -7.76
N TYR A 82 0.05 -27.66 -8.18
CA TYR A 82 -0.37 -26.29 -8.42
C TYR A 82 0.25 -25.80 -9.74
N GLY A 83 -0.45 -26.08 -10.84
CA GLY A 83 -0.03 -25.72 -12.18
C GLY A 83 -0.70 -24.45 -12.68
N ASP A 84 -0.34 -24.07 -13.90
CA ASP A 84 -1.12 -23.14 -14.71
C ASP A 84 -2.53 -23.73 -14.95
N ASP A 85 -3.56 -23.00 -14.53
CA ASP A 85 -4.96 -23.39 -14.70
C ASP A 85 -5.51 -23.08 -16.11
N GLY A 86 -4.60 -22.81 -17.05
CA GLY A 86 -4.89 -22.41 -18.43
C GLY A 86 -5.16 -20.92 -18.57
N ARG A 87 -4.79 -20.11 -17.57
CA ARG A 87 -5.01 -18.66 -17.55
C ARG A 87 -3.79 -17.85 -17.15
N ASN A 88 -2.69 -18.49 -16.79
CA ASN A 88 -1.54 -17.81 -16.21
C ASN A 88 -0.27 -18.25 -16.96
N PRO A 89 -0.17 -17.85 -18.24
CA PRO A 89 0.88 -18.32 -19.12
C PRO A 89 2.24 -17.81 -18.65
N HIS A 90 3.27 -18.61 -18.94
CA HIS A 90 4.68 -18.24 -18.71
C HIS A 90 4.96 -17.78 -17.27
N THR A 91 4.30 -18.41 -16.29
CA THR A 91 4.45 -18.11 -14.85
C THR A 91 4.17 -16.65 -14.47
N CYS A 92 3.29 -16.00 -15.23
CA CYS A 92 2.74 -14.68 -14.94
C CYS A 92 1.25 -14.81 -14.60
N ALA A 93 0.81 -14.15 -13.52
CA ALA A 93 -0.57 -14.22 -13.01
C ALA A 93 -1.55 -13.37 -13.85
N VAL A 94 -1.60 -13.62 -15.16
CA VAL A 94 -2.29 -12.81 -16.17
C VAL A 94 -3.76 -12.58 -15.85
N ASP A 95 -4.48 -13.60 -15.39
CA ASP A 95 -5.91 -13.44 -15.12
C ASP A 95 -6.19 -12.61 -13.87
N ILE A 96 -5.27 -12.60 -12.89
CA ILE A 96 -5.30 -11.65 -11.77
C ILE A 96 -4.98 -10.24 -12.29
N ILE A 97 -3.92 -10.09 -13.09
CA ILE A 97 -3.51 -8.81 -13.70
C ILE A 97 -4.64 -8.18 -14.49
N ARG A 98 -5.41 -8.94 -15.27
CA ARG A 98 -6.54 -8.41 -16.04
C ARG A 98 -7.62 -7.81 -15.16
N GLN A 99 -7.98 -8.51 -14.07
CA GLN A 99 -8.97 -8.02 -13.12
C GLN A 99 -8.49 -6.74 -12.43
N LEU A 100 -7.20 -6.67 -12.05
CA LEU A 100 -6.58 -5.48 -11.47
C LEU A 100 -6.48 -4.31 -12.46
N ASN A 101 -6.06 -4.56 -13.70
CA ASN A 101 -5.98 -3.55 -14.75
C ASN A 101 -7.34 -2.88 -14.98
N GLN A 102 -8.43 -3.65 -14.94
CA GLN A 102 -9.78 -3.08 -15.02
C GLN A 102 -10.07 -2.13 -13.85
N GLN A 103 -9.68 -2.47 -12.62
CA GLN A 103 -9.84 -1.58 -11.47
C GLN A 103 -9.10 -0.25 -11.67
N PHE A 104 -7.88 -0.29 -12.21
CA PHE A 104 -7.11 0.92 -12.48
C PHE A 104 -7.72 1.78 -13.59
N VAL A 105 -8.26 1.15 -14.64
CA VAL A 105 -9.02 1.84 -15.70
C VAL A 105 -10.26 2.51 -15.13
N ASP A 106 -11.05 1.79 -14.34
CA ASP A 106 -12.29 2.30 -13.72
C ASP A 106 -12.01 3.46 -12.76
N GLN A 107 -10.86 3.44 -12.09
CA GLN A 107 -10.40 4.51 -11.19
C GLN A 107 -9.76 5.70 -11.92
N ASN A 108 -9.61 5.63 -13.25
CA ASN A 108 -9.03 6.67 -14.11
C ASN A 108 -7.66 7.16 -13.60
N VAL A 109 -6.79 6.21 -13.27
CA VAL A 109 -5.42 6.51 -12.82
C VAL A 109 -4.56 7.01 -13.98
N LYS A 110 -3.53 7.81 -13.68
CA LYS A 110 -2.59 8.36 -14.69
C LYS A 110 -1.52 7.37 -15.07
N PHE A 111 -1.07 6.58 -14.10
CA PHE A 111 -0.17 5.47 -14.30
C PHE A 111 -0.36 4.43 -13.20
N VAL A 112 0.20 3.25 -13.43
CA VAL A 112 0.29 2.17 -12.45
C VAL A 112 1.76 1.87 -12.17
N VAL A 113 2.11 1.71 -10.91
CA VAL A 113 3.40 1.20 -10.47
C VAL A 113 3.26 -0.28 -10.15
N GLN A 114 4.14 -1.11 -10.70
CA GLN A 114 4.24 -2.52 -10.32
C GLN A 114 5.52 -2.77 -9.53
N VAL A 115 5.36 -3.30 -8.33
CA VAL A 115 6.44 -3.50 -7.36
C VAL A 115 6.93 -4.94 -7.41
N GLY A 116 7.84 -5.20 -8.35
CA GLY A 116 8.64 -6.42 -8.42
C GLY A 116 7.88 -7.71 -8.71
N ASP A 117 8.68 -8.79 -8.75
CA ASP A 117 8.32 -10.16 -9.09
C ASP A 117 7.26 -10.22 -10.20
N LEU A 118 7.68 -9.77 -11.38
CA LEU A 118 6.80 -9.65 -12.55
C LEU A 118 6.27 -11.02 -12.98
N CYS A 119 7.13 -12.03 -12.86
CA CYS A 119 6.88 -13.43 -13.19
C CYS A 119 7.71 -14.33 -12.26
N ASP A 120 7.44 -15.64 -12.22
CA ASP A 120 8.13 -16.53 -11.26
C ASP A 120 9.52 -16.97 -11.76
N HIS A 121 9.75 -16.95 -13.07
CA HIS A 121 10.91 -17.56 -13.73
C HIS A 121 11.72 -16.57 -14.59
N GLY A 122 11.75 -15.30 -14.20
CA GLY A 122 12.60 -14.29 -14.86
C GLY A 122 14.10 -14.51 -14.65
N ASN A 123 14.52 -15.30 -13.64
CA ASN A 123 15.87 -15.23 -13.07
C ASN A 123 16.88 -16.35 -13.37
N ASN A 124 16.59 -17.47 -14.09
CA ASN A 124 17.67 -18.49 -14.20
C ASN A 124 18.85 -18.01 -15.07
N SER A 125 19.98 -17.81 -14.42
CA SER A 125 21.23 -17.30 -14.98
C SER A 125 21.84 -18.30 -15.97
N VAL A 126 21.60 -18.14 -17.27
CA VAL A 126 22.46 -18.77 -18.29
C VAL A 126 22.61 -17.84 -19.49
N SER A 127 23.81 -17.28 -19.63
CA SER A 127 24.26 -16.31 -20.64
C SER A 127 24.35 -16.84 -22.08
N THR A 128 23.54 -17.83 -22.43
CA THR A 128 23.46 -18.36 -23.80
C THR A 128 22.01 -18.66 -24.12
N ALA A 129 21.53 -18.13 -25.23
CA ALA A 129 20.22 -18.39 -25.83
C ALA A 129 19.59 -19.74 -25.41
N ALA A 130 18.35 -19.68 -24.93
CA ALA A 130 17.44 -20.81 -24.69
C ALA A 130 17.60 -21.62 -23.38
N SER A 131 17.67 -20.98 -22.21
CA SER A 131 17.13 -21.63 -21.02
C SER A 131 15.61 -21.66 -21.12
N THR A 132 15.07 -22.85 -21.35
CA THR A 132 13.64 -23.10 -21.28
C THR A 132 13.30 -23.78 -19.96
N PHE A 133 12.12 -23.52 -19.42
CA PHE A 133 11.56 -24.22 -18.28
C PHE A 133 10.24 -24.89 -18.65
N THR A 134 9.89 -25.95 -17.92
CA THR A 134 8.63 -26.66 -18.10
C THR A 134 7.59 -26.09 -17.16
N VAL A 135 6.50 -25.54 -17.73
CA VAL A 135 5.32 -25.16 -16.95
C VAL A 135 4.37 -26.34 -16.92
N LYS A 136 3.98 -26.76 -15.71
CA LYS A 136 2.96 -27.79 -15.53
C LYS A 136 1.60 -27.13 -15.52
N LYS A 137 0.64 -27.72 -16.23
CA LYS A 137 -0.77 -27.35 -16.17
C LYS A 137 -1.50 -28.18 -15.11
N THR A 138 -2.58 -27.63 -14.58
CA THR A 138 -3.40 -28.31 -13.56
C THR A 138 -4.09 -29.56 -14.11
N ASP A 139 -4.28 -29.67 -15.42
CA ASP A 139 -4.80 -30.88 -16.10
C ASP A 139 -3.74 -32.00 -16.28
N GLY A 140 -2.52 -31.80 -15.77
CA GLY A 140 -1.41 -32.74 -15.87
C GLY A 140 -0.59 -32.63 -17.15
N THR A 141 -1.01 -31.80 -18.11
CA THR A 141 -0.20 -31.49 -19.30
C THR A 141 0.91 -30.49 -18.95
N SER A 142 1.82 -30.23 -19.89
CA SER A 142 2.87 -29.23 -19.71
C SER A 142 3.23 -28.57 -21.03
N TYR A 143 3.86 -27.40 -20.93
CA TYR A 143 4.48 -26.73 -22.08
C TYR A 143 5.85 -26.20 -21.70
N THR A 144 6.67 -25.99 -22.72
CA THR A 144 8.00 -25.41 -22.59
C THR A 144 7.91 -23.90 -22.79
N SER A 145 8.43 -23.13 -21.84
CA SER A 145 8.52 -21.67 -21.91
C SER A 145 9.97 -21.23 -21.96
N GLY A 146 10.28 -20.22 -22.75
CA GLY A 146 11.52 -19.47 -22.61
C GLY A 146 11.45 -18.54 -21.40
N GLN A 147 12.60 -18.16 -20.84
CA GLN A 147 12.68 -17.24 -19.70
C GLN A 147 12.16 -15.84 -20.01
N HIS A 148 12.62 -15.26 -21.12
CA HIS A 148 12.18 -13.91 -21.51
C HIS A 148 10.68 -13.88 -21.82
N LEU A 149 10.09 -15.02 -22.23
CA LEU A 149 8.65 -15.10 -22.48
C LEU A 149 7.81 -14.82 -21.22
N ALA A 150 8.36 -15.04 -20.02
CA ALA A 150 7.67 -14.77 -18.77
C ALA A 150 7.50 -13.25 -18.53
N GLU A 151 8.57 -12.48 -18.72
CA GLU A 151 8.51 -11.01 -18.65
C GLU A 151 7.78 -10.42 -19.85
N ASP A 152 7.97 -10.97 -21.05
CA ASP A 152 7.24 -10.60 -22.27
C ASP A 152 5.73 -10.74 -22.06
N ALA A 153 5.28 -11.84 -21.43
CA ALA A 153 3.88 -12.03 -21.09
C ALA A 153 3.40 -10.87 -20.21
N ARG A 154 4.14 -10.54 -19.14
CA ARG A 154 3.78 -9.40 -18.30
C ARG A 154 3.70 -8.11 -19.12
N ALA A 155 4.70 -7.81 -19.96
CA ALA A 155 4.71 -6.62 -20.80
C ALA A 155 3.54 -6.57 -21.78
N ALA A 156 3.20 -7.68 -22.43
CA ALA A 156 2.09 -7.76 -23.37
C ALA A 156 0.73 -7.51 -22.71
N PHE A 157 0.51 -8.04 -21.50
CA PHE A 157 -0.75 -7.82 -20.77
C PHE A 157 -0.88 -6.42 -20.14
N THR A 158 0.17 -5.59 -20.18
CA THR A 158 0.07 -4.15 -19.90
C THR A 158 -0.68 -3.38 -21.00
N GLN A 159 -0.84 -3.95 -22.20
CA GLN A 159 -1.45 -3.25 -23.34
C GLN A 159 -2.88 -2.74 -23.05
N VAL A 160 -3.62 -3.37 -22.13
CA VAL A 160 -4.93 -2.86 -21.65
C VAL A 160 -4.80 -1.46 -21.05
N LEU A 161 -3.79 -1.22 -20.23
CA LEU A 161 -3.54 0.08 -19.62
C LEU A 161 -3.12 1.11 -20.68
N PHE A 162 -2.24 0.72 -21.61
CA PHE A 162 -1.81 1.61 -22.69
C PHE A 162 -2.96 2.01 -23.62
N ASN A 163 -3.85 1.09 -23.95
CA ASN A 163 -5.05 1.38 -24.75
C ASN A 163 -5.99 2.37 -24.03
N ALA A 164 -5.97 2.42 -22.70
CA ALA A 164 -6.69 3.38 -21.88
C ALA A 164 -5.90 4.70 -21.65
N GLY A 165 -4.71 4.86 -22.24
CA GLY A 165 -3.85 6.03 -22.04
C GLY A 165 -3.20 6.10 -20.65
N ILE A 166 -3.12 4.97 -19.95
CA ILE A 166 -2.57 4.85 -18.59
C ILE A 166 -1.11 4.40 -18.66
N GLY A 167 -0.23 5.13 -17.98
CA GLY A 167 1.19 4.78 -17.89
C GLY A 167 1.46 3.52 -17.07
N PHE A 168 2.62 2.90 -17.23
CA PHE A 168 3.01 1.70 -16.49
C PHE A 168 4.51 1.72 -16.15
N PHE A 169 4.82 1.69 -14.85
CA PHE A 169 6.18 1.75 -14.32
C PHE A 169 6.47 0.54 -13.44
N PRO A 170 7.10 -0.52 -13.98
CA PRO A 170 7.52 -1.67 -13.20
C PRO A 170 8.89 -1.42 -12.53
N LEU A 171 9.20 -2.22 -11.50
CA LEU A 171 10.57 -2.52 -11.06
C LEU A 171 10.74 -4.04 -10.98
N ARG A 172 11.97 -4.53 -10.97
CA ARG A 172 12.29 -5.97 -10.88
C ARG A 172 12.22 -6.47 -9.44
N GLY A 173 11.87 -7.73 -9.26
CA GLY A 173 12.03 -8.43 -7.99
C GLY A 173 13.11 -9.50 -8.00
N ASN A 174 13.17 -10.30 -6.93
CA ASN A 174 14.15 -11.39 -6.81
C ASN A 174 13.86 -12.54 -7.81
N HIS A 175 12.66 -12.59 -8.37
CA HIS A 175 12.35 -13.48 -9.50
C HIS A 175 12.77 -12.92 -10.85
N ASP A 176 13.26 -11.67 -10.90
CA ASP A 176 13.67 -10.96 -12.12
C ASP A 176 15.15 -10.47 -12.04
N GLU A 177 16.00 -11.15 -11.25
CA GLU A 177 17.20 -10.53 -10.67
C GLU A 177 18.51 -10.59 -11.50
N SER A 178 18.55 -11.30 -12.63
CA SER A 178 19.80 -11.53 -13.37
C SER A 178 20.18 -10.39 -14.33
N ALA A 179 21.44 -10.36 -14.80
CA ALA A 179 21.88 -9.42 -15.85
C ALA A 179 21.10 -9.58 -17.16
N ASP A 180 20.77 -10.82 -17.56
CA ASP A 180 20.02 -11.10 -18.78
C ASP A 180 18.59 -10.56 -18.67
N THR A 181 17.96 -10.80 -17.52
CA THR A 181 16.66 -10.22 -17.16
C THR A 181 16.71 -8.69 -17.13
N ALA A 182 17.80 -8.10 -16.65
CA ALA A 182 18.00 -6.66 -16.64
C ALA A 182 17.95 -6.07 -18.06
N ALA A 183 18.62 -6.74 -19.01
CA ALA A 183 18.66 -6.33 -20.41
C ALA A 183 17.28 -6.50 -21.08
N GLU A 184 16.59 -7.60 -20.77
CA GLU A 184 15.26 -7.88 -21.27
C GLU A 184 14.23 -6.88 -20.74
N PHE A 185 14.22 -6.62 -19.44
CA PHE A 185 13.38 -5.63 -18.79
C PHE A 185 13.50 -4.24 -19.46
N GLN A 186 14.72 -3.78 -19.73
CA GLN A 186 14.95 -2.51 -20.43
C GLN A 186 14.38 -2.49 -21.86
N ARG A 187 14.44 -3.63 -22.56
CA ARG A 187 13.95 -3.80 -23.94
C ARG A 187 12.42 -3.75 -23.99
N ILE A 188 11.75 -4.44 -23.08
CA ILE A 188 10.30 -4.64 -23.11
C ILE A 188 9.54 -3.51 -22.39
N PHE A 189 10.21 -2.82 -21.45
CA PHE A 189 9.71 -1.64 -20.74
C PHE A 189 10.55 -0.38 -21.03
N PRO A 190 10.69 0.07 -22.29
CA PRO A 190 11.51 1.23 -22.64
C PRO A 190 11.03 2.55 -22.00
N GLN A 191 9.79 2.59 -21.51
CA GLN A 191 9.23 3.74 -20.80
C GLN A 191 9.95 4.02 -19.47
N THR A 192 10.62 3.05 -18.85
CA THR A 192 11.37 3.30 -17.60
C THR A 192 12.58 4.22 -17.82
N GLN A 193 13.03 4.37 -19.06
CA GLN A 193 14.15 5.22 -19.44
C GLN A 193 13.73 6.60 -19.95
N THR A 194 12.51 6.74 -20.47
CA THR A 194 12.12 7.89 -21.28
C THR A 194 10.71 8.42 -21.00
N GLY A 195 9.87 7.65 -20.32
CA GLY A 195 8.45 7.91 -20.19
C GLY A 195 7.64 7.68 -21.46
N ALA A 196 8.22 7.18 -22.55
CA ALA A 196 7.48 6.85 -23.77
C ALA A 196 6.80 5.48 -23.65
N HIS A 197 5.46 5.47 -23.61
CA HIS A 197 4.61 4.32 -23.40
C HIS A 197 3.99 3.81 -24.70
N ASN A 198 3.44 2.59 -24.67
CA ASN A 198 2.88 1.91 -25.83
C ASN A 198 3.93 1.68 -26.93
N THR A 199 5.19 1.46 -26.54
CA THR A 199 6.35 1.24 -27.41
C THR A 199 7.03 -0.10 -27.16
N SER A 200 6.36 -1.03 -26.47
CA SER A 200 6.87 -2.40 -26.33
C SER A 200 7.11 -3.01 -27.72
N PRO A 201 8.18 -3.79 -27.91
CA PRO A 201 8.52 -4.38 -29.21
C PRO A 201 7.41 -5.26 -29.79
N SER A 202 7.33 -5.34 -31.12
CA SER A 202 6.24 -6.07 -31.80
C SER A 202 6.26 -7.58 -31.53
N ASP A 203 7.43 -8.15 -31.29
CA ASP A 203 7.61 -9.55 -30.90
C ASP A 203 7.01 -9.86 -29.53
N VAL A 204 7.07 -8.91 -28.57
CA VAL A 204 6.37 -9.01 -27.28
C VAL A 204 4.85 -9.09 -27.49
N LEU A 205 4.31 -8.26 -28.39
CA LEU A 205 2.87 -8.27 -28.69
C LEU A 205 2.43 -9.48 -29.51
N ALA A 206 3.38 -10.18 -30.16
CA ALA A 206 3.16 -11.38 -30.95
C ALA A 206 3.58 -12.67 -30.22
N LEU A 207 3.76 -12.61 -28.89
CA LEU A 207 4.23 -13.75 -28.11
C LEU A 207 3.34 -14.99 -28.27
N SER A 208 3.95 -16.17 -28.24
CA SER A 208 3.22 -17.43 -28.31
C SER A 208 2.58 -17.76 -26.98
N ASN A 209 1.35 -17.28 -26.76
CA ASN A 209 0.62 -17.52 -25.53
C ASN A 209 -0.09 -18.90 -25.53
N PRO A 210 0.32 -19.85 -24.66
CA PRO A 210 -0.27 -21.19 -24.56
C PRO A 210 -1.72 -21.20 -24.07
N ASP A 211 -2.18 -20.08 -23.53
CA ASP A 211 -3.50 -19.89 -22.93
C ASP A 211 -4.37 -18.89 -23.69
N ALA A 212 -4.01 -18.58 -24.96
CA ALA A 212 -4.68 -17.56 -25.77
C ALA A 212 -6.20 -17.77 -25.96
N SER A 213 -6.71 -19.00 -25.77
CA SER A 213 -8.15 -19.28 -25.84
C SER A 213 -8.94 -18.67 -24.67
N LEU A 214 -8.35 -18.58 -23.48
CA LEU A 214 -8.94 -17.98 -22.29
C LEU A 214 -8.40 -16.57 -22.03
N GLN A 215 -7.14 -16.34 -22.40
CA GLN A 215 -6.39 -15.12 -22.14
C GLN A 215 -5.75 -14.57 -23.41
N PRO A 216 -6.51 -14.17 -24.44
CA PRO A 216 -5.92 -13.63 -25.66
C PRO A 216 -5.07 -12.40 -25.35
N VAL A 217 -3.91 -12.23 -26.01
CA VAL A 217 -3.14 -10.98 -25.86
C VAL A 217 -3.98 -9.82 -26.39
N THR A 218 -4.06 -8.72 -25.62
CA THR A 218 -4.86 -7.56 -26.01
C THR A 218 -4.22 -6.87 -27.21
N ALA A 219 -4.98 -6.67 -28.29
CA ALA A 219 -4.51 -5.94 -29.46
C ALA A 219 -4.13 -4.50 -29.10
N LYS A 220 -2.98 -4.04 -29.58
CA LYS A 220 -2.54 -2.66 -29.43
C LYS A 220 -3.47 -1.72 -30.20
N THR A 221 -3.98 -0.71 -29.51
CA THR A 221 -4.70 0.42 -30.12
C THR A 221 -3.99 1.73 -29.77
N GLY A 222 -4.20 2.75 -30.59
CA GLY A 222 -3.63 4.08 -30.36
C GLY A 222 -2.14 4.21 -30.68
N SER A 223 -1.63 5.42 -30.47
CA SER A 223 -0.22 5.79 -30.70
C SER A 223 0.59 5.70 -29.40
N SER A 224 1.91 5.85 -29.50
CA SER A 224 2.76 6.09 -28.33
C SER A 224 2.38 7.39 -27.63
N PHE A 225 2.53 7.44 -26.31
CA PHE A 225 2.28 8.62 -25.50
C PHE A 225 3.34 8.75 -24.39
N THR A 226 3.46 9.93 -23.79
CA THR A 226 4.47 10.17 -22.74
C THR A 226 3.82 10.41 -21.39
N ILE A 227 4.32 9.73 -20.36
CA ILE A 227 3.99 9.97 -18.96
C ILE A 227 5.28 10.22 -18.20
N GLY A 228 5.27 11.25 -17.37
CA GLY A 228 6.41 11.65 -16.56
C GLY A 228 7.45 12.46 -17.32
N SER A 229 8.43 12.96 -16.60
CA SER A 229 9.54 13.76 -17.11
C SER A 229 10.77 13.61 -16.21
N ASN A 230 11.91 14.22 -16.58
CA ASN A 230 13.12 14.25 -15.75
C ASN A 230 13.61 12.84 -15.34
N PHE A 231 13.56 11.90 -16.28
CA PHE A 231 14.05 10.54 -16.09
C PHE A 231 15.55 10.53 -15.78
N ASN A 232 15.94 9.82 -14.73
CA ASN A 232 17.33 9.75 -14.31
C ASN A 232 17.61 8.44 -13.57
N SER A 233 18.81 7.89 -13.77
CA SER A 233 19.31 6.64 -13.17
C SER A 233 20.71 6.85 -12.57
N PRO A 234 21.13 6.03 -11.59
CA PRO A 234 22.40 6.19 -10.89
C PRO A 234 23.63 5.90 -11.75
N SER A 235 23.52 5.02 -12.75
CA SER A 235 24.61 4.63 -13.64
C SER A 235 24.06 4.13 -14.98
N THR A 236 24.95 3.88 -15.96
CA THR A 236 24.59 3.27 -17.25
C THR A 236 24.03 1.85 -17.08
N GLY A 237 24.68 1.00 -16.26
CA GLY A 237 24.24 -0.38 -16.02
C GLY A 237 22.89 -0.50 -15.29
N LEU A 238 22.47 0.55 -14.59
CA LEU A 238 21.18 0.63 -13.89
C LEU A 238 20.14 1.49 -14.62
N LYS A 239 20.42 1.93 -15.86
CA LYS A 239 19.53 2.82 -16.60
C LYS A 239 18.14 2.20 -16.81
N GLY A 240 17.10 2.82 -16.26
CA GLY A 240 15.74 2.27 -16.34
C GLY A 240 15.48 1.03 -15.47
N LEU A 241 16.43 0.61 -14.63
CA LEU A 241 16.26 -0.43 -13.60
C LEU A 241 16.03 0.25 -12.24
N SER A 242 17.06 0.97 -11.78
CA SER A 242 16.90 2.03 -10.79
C SER A 242 16.69 3.34 -11.53
N TYR A 243 15.54 3.98 -11.32
CA TYR A 243 15.21 5.20 -12.04
C TYR A 243 14.30 6.10 -11.22
N SER A 244 14.34 7.39 -11.54
CA SER A 244 13.43 8.38 -11.00
C SER A 244 12.77 9.17 -12.12
N PHE A 245 11.56 9.65 -11.88
CA PHE A 245 10.86 10.55 -12.79
C PHE A 245 9.95 11.50 -12.00
N ASP A 246 9.58 12.61 -12.62
CA ASP A 246 8.66 13.59 -12.07
C ASP A 246 7.30 13.47 -12.78
N TYR A 247 6.21 13.46 -12.02
CA TYR A 247 4.84 13.57 -12.53
C TYR A 247 4.03 14.51 -11.63
N GLY A 248 3.38 15.51 -12.23
CA GLY A 248 2.67 16.53 -11.47
C GLY A 248 3.61 17.21 -10.45
N ASN A 249 3.22 17.20 -9.19
CA ASN A 249 4.01 17.72 -8.07
C ASN A 249 4.70 16.62 -7.25
N ALA A 250 5.05 15.49 -7.87
CA ALA A 250 5.72 14.38 -7.21
C ALA A 250 6.95 13.90 -7.98
N ARG A 251 7.97 13.47 -7.23
CA ARG A 251 9.08 12.67 -7.74
C ARG A 251 8.91 11.22 -7.32
N VAL A 252 9.01 10.29 -8.25
CA VAL A 252 8.94 8.85 -8.01
C VAL A 252 10.35 8.28 -8.15
N LEU A 253 10.78 7.45 -7.19
CA LEU A 253 12.03 6.69 -7.25
C LEU A 253 11.70 5.21 -7.24
N MET A 254 12.28 4.47 -8.19
CA MET A 254 12.19 3.02 -8.36
C MET A 254 13.59 2.49 -8.10
N LEU A 255 13.74 1.61 -7.10
CA LEU A 255 15.03 1.12 -6.62
C LEU A 255 15.20 -0.37 -6.95
N ASP A 256 16.26 -0.68 -7.69
CA ASP A 256 16.65 -2.02 -8.10
C ASP A 256 17.93 -2.43 -7.38
N GLN A 257 17.85 -3.54 -6.62
CA GLN A 257 18.99 -4.09 -5.88
C GLN A 257 19.69 -5.25 -6.60
N PHE A 258 19.23 -5.60 -7.79
CA PHE A 258 19.60 -6.85 -8.43
C PHE A 258 20.76 -6.66 -9.41
N GLU A 259 21.13 -7.72 -10.14
CA GLU A 259 22.28 -7.68 -11.04
C GLU A 259 22.05 -6.67 -12.19
N PRO A 260 22.94 -5.68 -12.38
CA PRO A 260 22.80 -4.70 -13.47
C PRO A 260 23.16 -5.27 -14.85
N THR A 261 22.82 -4.57 -15.93
CA THR A 261 23.03 -5.08 -17.31
C THR A 261 24.49 -5.32 -17.70
N ASP A 262 25.42 -4.58 -17.09
CA ASP A 262 26.85 -4.70 -17.33
C ASP A 262 27.53 -5.65 -16.32
N ALA A 263 26.76 -6.26 -15.42
CA ALA A 263 27.25 -7.02 -14.27
C ALA A 263 28.28 -6.22 -13.45
N LEU A 264 28.13 -4.88 -13.36
CA LEU A 264 28.92 -4.01 -12.52
C LEU A 264 28.02 -3.30 -11.50
N ASN A 265 28.53 -3.05 -10.29
CA ASN A 265 27.88 -2.14 -9.33
C ASN A 265 27.87 -0.70 -9.88
N ALA A 266 27.10 0.20 -9.26
CA ALA A 266 27.00 1.59 -9.70
C ALA A 266 28.34 2.36 -9.65
N ASP A 267 29.31 1.88 -8.85
CA ASP A 267 30.67 2.40 -8.75
C ASP A 267 31.67 1.82 -9.78
N GLY A 268 31.20 0.92 -10.66
CA GLY A 268 32.01 0.27 -11.70
C GLY A 268 32.77 -0.98 -11.23
N THR A 269 32.64 -1.40 -9.98
CA THR A 269 33.22 -2.67 -9.50
C THR A 269 32.40 -3.87 -9.99
N ALA A 270 33.01 -5.05 -10.12
CA ALA A 270 32.30 -6.26 -10.53
C ALA A 270 31.12 -6.55 -9.59
N TYR A 271 29.95 -6.79 -10.17
CA TYR A 271 28.81 -7.32 -9.43
C TYR A 271 29.14 -8.77 -9.06
N THR A 272 28.99 -9.11 -7.79
CA THR A 272 29.25 -10.46 -7.30
C THR A 272 27.98 -11.03 -6.70
N VAL A 273 27.34 -11.94 -7.41
CA VAL A 273 26.32 -12.85 -6.85
C VAL A 273 27.07 -13.86 -5.98
N SER A 274 27.27 -13.58 -4.69
CA SER A 274 27.67 -14.65 -3.76
C SER A 274 26.44 -15.47 -3.44
N GLY A 275 26.31 -16.61 -4.15
CA GLY A 275 25.17 -17.51 -4.05
C GLY A 275 24.84 -17.89 -2.61
N ALA A 276 23.58 -17.73 -2.23
CA ALA A 276 22.96 -18.17 -0.97
C ALA A 276 23.66 -17.83 0.37
N THR A 277 24.81 -17.14 0.38
CA THR A 277 25.49 -16.61 1.57
C THR A 277 25.58 -15.09 1.48
N SER A 278 24.42 -14.45 1.71
CA SER A 278 24.22 -13.21 2.49
C SER A 278 25.07 -11.95 2.25
N THR A 279 25.98 -11.91 1.29
CA THR A 279 26.96 -10.80 1.15
C THR A 279 26.93 -10.11 -0.22
N GLY A 280 26.24 -10.68 -1.22
CA GLY A 280 26.27 -10.24 -2.61
C GLY A 280 25.18 -9.24 -3.00
N TYR A 281 23.93 -9.49 -2.60
CA TYR A 281 22.75 -8.75 -3.10
C TYR A 281 22.64 -7.29 -2.65
N ASN A 282 23.47 -6.83 -1.72
CA ASN A 282 23.29 -5.54 -1.05
C ASN A 282 24.25 -4.45 -1.54
N ARG A 283 25.29 -4.79 -2.32
CA ARG A 283 26.29 -3.79 -2.75
C ARG A 283 25.71 -2.79 -3.75
N SER A 284 24.86 -3.26 -4.67
CA SER A 284 24.18 -2.40 -5.65
C SER A 284 23.40 -1.29 -4.95
N MET A 285 22.64 -1.60 -3.89
CA MET A 285 21.86 -0.57 -3.18
C MET A 285 22.72 0.38 -2.37
N GLN A 286 23.74 -0.14 -1.69
CA GLN A 286 24.67 0.69 -0.92
C GLN A 286 25.35 1.74 -1.81
N THR A 287 25.72 1.37 -3.04
CA THR A 287 26.36 2.28 -4.01
C THR A 287 25.40 3.29 -4.63
N GLN A 288 24.08 3.08 -4.53
CA GLN A 288 23.06 4.01 -5.03
C GLN A 288 22.71 5.15 -4.06
N GLN A 289 23.16 5.09 -2.80
CA GLN A 289 22.73 6.05 -1.75
C GLN A 289 22.97 7.51 -2.13
N SER A 290 24.13 7.87 -2.67
CA SER A 290 24.42 9.26 -3.07
C SER A 290 23.51 9.76 -4.20
N TRP A 291 23.13 8.88 -5.12
CA TRP A 291 22.14 9.20 -6.15
C TRP A 291 20.76 9.42 -5.53
N ILE A 292 20.32 8.52 -4.64
CA ILE A 292 19.05 8.65 -3.90
C ILE A 292 18.99 10.00 -3.18
N ASP A 293 20.03 10.34 -2.41
CA ASP A 293 20.13 11.61 -1.69
C ASP A 293 20.02 12.81 -2.63
N THR A 294 20.72 12.77 -3.77
CA THR A 294 20.69 13.83 -4.78
C THR A 294 19.32 13.98 -5.41
N ARG A 295 18.65 12.86 -5.75
CA ARG A 295 17.31 12.89 -6.35
C ARG A 295 16.27 13.38 -5.35
N LEU A 296 16.36 13.02 -4.08
CA LEU A 296 15.41 13.42 -3.06
C LEU A 296 15.59 14.87 -2.60
N SER A 297 16.83 15.32 -2.45
CA SER A 297 17.15 16.70 -2.05
C SER A 297 16.98 17.71 -3.18
N GLY A 298 17.20 17.30 -4.43
CA GLY A 298 17.00 18.13 -5.63
C GLY A 298 15.54 18.29 -6.05
N ARG A 299 14.58 18.09 -5.14
CA ARG A 299 13.14 18.30 -5.41
C ARG A 299 12.76 19.75 -5.11
N ALA A 300 11.79 20.27 -5.84
CA ALA A 300 11.24 21.59 -5.52
C ALA A 300 10.50 21.54 -4.18
N ASP A 301 10.46 22.66 -3.47
CA ASP A 301 9.66 22.79 -2.25
C ASP A 301 8.19 22.44 -2.53
N LYS A 302 7.52 21.86 -1.51
CA LYS A 302 6.12 21.43 -1.58
C LYS A 302 5.82 20.39 -2.68
N THR A 303 6.80 19.54 -2.98
CA THR A 303 6.59 18.36 -3.83
C THR A 303 6.63 17.07 -3.01
N HIS A 304 5.90 16.08 -3.47
CA HIS A 304 5.87 14.73 -2.90
C HIS A 304 7.02 13.88 -3.40
N ALA A 305 7.38 12.86 -2.62
CA ALA A 305 8.26 11.80 -3.07
C ALA A 305 7.69 10.45 -2.67
N PHE A 306 7.68 9.54 -3.64
CA PHE A 306 7.31 8.15 -3.45
C PHE A 306 8.50 7.29 -3.81
N VAL A 307 8.87 6.37 -2.93
CA VAL A 307 10.03 5.50 -3.12
C VAL A 307 9.55 4.06 -3.12
N PHE A 308 9.95 3.32 -4.15
CA PHE A 308 9.56 1.94 -4.38
C PHE A 308 10.81 1.05 -4.46
N SER A 309 10.74 -0.14 -3.90
CA SER A 309 11.70 -1.23 -4.10
C SER A 309 10.97 -2.56 -4.06
N HIS A 310 11.60 -3.66 -4.46
CA HIS A 310 10.95 -4.96 -4.28
C HIS A 310 10.99 -5.43 -2.83
N LYS A 311 12.19 -5.56 -2.25
CA LYS A 311 12.35 -5.97 -0.86
C LYS A 311 12.10 -4.81 0.08
N GLY A 312 11.50 -5.11 1.23
CA GLY A 312 11.19 -4.12 2.26
C GLY A 312 12.39 -3.76 3.14
N LEU A 313 12.14 -2.91 4.15
CA LEU A 313 13.08 -2.58 5.22
C LEU A 313 12.92 -3.55 6.40
N VAL A 314 11.68 -3.88 6.74
CA VAL A 314 11.32 -4.94 7.69
C VAL A 314 10.06 -5.63 7.18
N THR A 315 10.18 -6.91 6.83
CA THR A 315 9.09 -7.78 6.34
C THR A 315 8.63 -8.74 7.45
N GLN A 316 7.45 -9.34 7.29
CA GLN A 316 6.77 -10.18 8.27
C GLN A 316 7.13 -11.66 8.14
N ASP A 317 7.34 -12.16 6.93
CA ASP A 317 7.81 -13.54 6.67
C ASP A 317 9.27 -13.55 6.23
N HIS A 318 9.60 -12.94 5.09
CA HIS A 318 10.96 -12.90 4.56
C HIS A 318 11.91 -12.20 5.52
N VAL A 319 13.08 -12.79 5.73
CA VAL A 319 14.12 -12.20 6.57
C VAL A 319 14.96 -11.23 5.76
N ASP A 320 15.20 -11.52 4.48
CA ASP A 320 15.98 -10.67 3.61
C ASP A 320 15.23 -9.39 3.21
N VAL A 321 16.02 -8.32 3.05
CA VAL A 321 15.55 -6.94 2.97
C VAL A 321 16.37 -6.17 1.93
N LEU A 322 16.00 -4.91 1.69
CA LEU A 322 16.65 -4.06 0.68
C LEU A 322 18.19 -3.93 0.83
N PHE A 323 18.69 -4.03 2.07
CA PHE A 323 20.10 -3.82 2.40
C PHE A 323 20.78 -5.04 3.03
N GLY A 324 20.12 -6.19 3.11
CA GLY A 324 20.56 -7.28 3.98
C GLY A 324 19.92 -8.61 3.65
N ASP A 325 20.50 -9.68 4.20
CA ASP A 325 19.75 -10.92 4.41
C ASP A 325 18.88 -10.86 5.70
N SER A 326 18.90 -9.73 6.41
CA SER A 326 18.18 -9.44 7.64
C SER A 326 18.06 -7.93 7.90
N PRO A 327 17.06 -7.48 8.68
CA PRO A 327 16.88 -6.06 9.03
C PRO A 327 17.84 -5.54 10.11
N ALA A 328 18.77 -6.39 10.60
CA ALA A 328 19.73 -5.99 11.60
C ALA A 328 20.68 -4.90 11.07
N ALA A 329 21.22 -4.06 11.97
CA ALA A 329 22.22 -3.05 11.59
C ALA A 329 23.63 -3.64 11.39
N SER A 330 23.84 -4.89 11.80
CA SER A 330 25.13 -5.60 11.75
C SER A 330 24.87 -7.10 11.69
N ALA A 331 25.93 -7.89 11.48
CA ALA A 331 25.83 -9.33 11.55
C ALA A 331 25.24 -9.81 12.90
N ILE A 332 24.33 -10.78 12.84
CA ILE A 332 23.67 -11.38 14.00
C ILE A 332 23.50 -12.88 13.80
N THR A 333 23.72 -13.67 14.84
CA THR A 333 23.52 -15.13 14.79
C THR A 333 22.22 -15.51 15.49
N VAL A 334 21.33 -16.17 14.75
CA VAL A 334 20.07 -16.73 15.25
C VAL A 334 20.10 -18.23 15.05
N GLY A 335 20.13 -18.98 16.15
CA GLY A 335 20.38 -20.43 16.11
C GLY A 335 21.76 -20.73 15.54
N SER A 336 21.84 -21.53 14.47
CA SER A 336 23.09 -21.89 13.78
C SER A 336 23.39 -21.03 12.56
N THR A 337 22.57 -20.02 12.26
CA THR A 337 22.70 -19.20 11.05
C THR A 337 23.14 -17.78 11.41
N THR A 338 24.20 -17.30 10.77
CA THR A 338 24.62 -15.90 10.87
C THR A 338 24.06 -15.12 9.70
N TYR A 339 23.22 -14.15 10.04
CA TYR A 339 22.65 -13.20 9.11
C TYR A 339 23.52 -11.94 9.07
N GLN A 340 23.74 -11.39 7.88
CA GLN A 340 24.43 -10.13 7.58
C GLN A 340 23.44 -8.96 7.46
N GLY A 341 23.28 -8.24 8.58
CA GLY A 341 22.66 -6.91 8.58
C GLY A 341 23.54 -5.83 7.95
N SER A 342 22.98 -4.63 7.75
CA SER A 342 23.67 -3.50 7.15
C SER A 342 23.33 -2.17 7.83
N PRO A 343 24.34 -1.36 8.24
CA PRO A 343 24.08 -0.04 8.80
C PRO A 343 23.56 0.96 7.74
N GLN A 344 23.68 0.64 6.45
CA GLN A 344 23.19 1.49 5.36
C GLN A 344 21.66 1.60 5.35
N MET A 345 20.93 0.65 5.94
CA MET A 345 19.49 0.80 6.15
C MET A 345 19.17 2.06 6.98
N ASP A 346 19.96 2.34 8.02
CA ASP A 346 19.74 3.54 8.84
C ASP A 346 20.05 4.82 8.07
N ALA A 347 21.11 4.81 7.25
CA ALA A 347 21.43 5.92 6.37
C ALA A 347 20.31 6.18 5.35
N PHE A 348 19.74 5.13 4.78
CA PHE A 348 18.61 5.22 3.86
C PHE A 348 17.36 5.79 4.54
N ILE A 349 16.94 5.23 5.69
CA ILE A 349 15.80 5.75 6.46
C ILE A 349 16.02 7.22 6.85
N THR A 350 17.24 7.58 7.24
CA THR A 350 17.61 8.97 7.54
C THR A 350 17.49 9.87 6.33
N SER A 351 17.91 9.41 5.15
CA SER A 351 17.76 10.13 3.89
C SER A 351 16.28 10.35 3.54
N LEU A 352 15.46 9.30 3.64
CA LEU A 352 14.00 9.40 3.41
C LEU A 352 13.36 10.42 4.35
N ASN A 353 13.64 10.31 5.66
CA ASN A 353 13.08 11.20 6.67
C ASN A 353 13.52 12.66 6.50
N THR A 354 14.83 12.89 6.31
CA THR A 354 15.40 14.23 6.09
C THR A 354 14.79 14.90 4.86
N ASN A 355 14.58 14.12 3.80
CA ASN A 355 13.95 14.60 2.58
C ASN A 355 12.42 14.52 2.62
N LYS A 356 11.80 14.35 3.79
CA LYS A 356 10.33 14.34 3.99
C LYS A 356 9.59 13.32 3.12
N VAL A 357 10.22 12.21 2.77
CA VAL A 357 9.54 11.06 2.17
C VAL A 357 8.66 10.44 3.25
N LYS A 358 7.35 10.34 2.98
CA LYS A 358 6.39 9.83 3.96
C LYS A 358 6.03 8.37 3.74
N LEU A 359 6.05 7.92 2.48
CA LEU A 359 5.67 6.56 2.09
C LEU A 359 6.81 5.91 1.30
N PHE A 360 7.18 4.72 1.74
CA PHE A 360 8.04 3.78 1.04
C PHE A 360 7.23 2.51 0.77
N VAL A 361 7.22 2.02 -0.47
CA VAL A 361 6.36 0.89 -0.87
C VAL A 361 7.21 -0.25 -1.41
N CYS A 362 6.94 -1.46 -0.94
CA CYS A 362 7.62 -2.67 -1.35
C CYS A 362 6.66 -3.83 -1.65
N GLY A 363 7.16 -4.95 -2.17
CA GLY A 363 6.43 -6.19 -2.43
C GLY A 363 7.01 -7.33 -1.59
N HIS A 364 7.35 -8.45 -2.23
CA HIS A 364 8.15 -9.57 -1.73
C HIS A 364 7.47 -10.48 -0.70
N ASP A 365 6.67 -9.91 0.21
CA ASP A 365 6.10 -10.66 1.34
C ASP A 365 4.65 -11.12 1.12
N HIS A 366 4.05 -10.80 -0.03
CA HIS A 366 2.74 -11.32 -0.48
C HIS A 366 1.60 -11.07 0.53
N MET A 367 1.64 -9.95 1.23
CA MET A 367 0.62 -9.55 2.20
C MET A 367 0.62 -8.04 2.36
N HIS A 368 -0.56 -7.48 2.65
CA HIS A 368 -0.63 -6.08 3.03
C HIS A 368 -0.10 -5.92 4.46
N ASP A 369 1.02 -5.23 4.62
CA ASP A 369 1.50 -4.74 5.92
C ASP A 369 1.77 -3.25 5.79
N ARG A 370 1.29 -2.46 6.75
CA ARG A 370 1.64 -1.06 6.87
C ARG A 370 2.24 -0.82 8.23
N SER A 371 3.47 -0.35 8.23
CA SER A 371 4.24 -0.16 9.46
C SER A 371 5.12 1.08 9.37
N LYS A 372 5.33 1.72 10.52
CA LYS A 372 6.36 2.74 10.69
C LYS A 372 7.68 2.02 10.95
N VAL A 373 8.66 2.21 10.08
CA VAL A 373 10.01 1.64 10.22
C VAL A 373 10.98 2.75 10.59
N SER A 374 11.74 2.54 11.66
CA SER A 374 12.68 3.49 12.23
C SER A 374 14.13 3.01 12.09
N THR A 375 15.06 3.97 12.15
CA THR A 375 16.46 3.69 12.49
C THR A 375 16.54 3.00 13.85
N ILE A 376 17.63 2.26 14.13
CA ILE A 376 17.74 1.48 15.37
C ILE A 376 17.72 2.35 16.64
N ASP A 377 18.14 3.61 16.50
CA ASP A 377 18.15 4.64 17.55
C ASP A 377 16.86 5.49 17.59
N ALA A 378 15.90 5.19 16.71
CA ALA A 378 14.64 5.91 16.53
C ALA A 378 14.75 7.40 16.16
N SER A 379 15.92 7.86 15.67
CA SER A 379 16.14 9.25 15.26
C SER A 379 15.46 9.63 13.94
N ALA A 380 15.21 8.66 13.06
CA ALA A 380 14.50 8.84 11.80
C ALA A 380 13.54 7.68 11.54
N SER A 381 12.49 7.92 10.76
CA SER A 381 11.52 6.89 10.39
C SER A 381 10.77 7.20 9.10
N VAL A 382 10.23 6.16 8.48
CA VAL A 382 9.36 6.24 7.29
C VAL A 382 8.20 5.27 7.45
N THR A 383 7.05 5.55 6.84
CA THR A 383 5.97 4.58 6.77
C THR A 383 6.20 3.67 5.56
N GLN A 384 6.38 2.38 5.83
CA GLN A 384 6.46 1.32 4.83
C GLN A 384 5.06 0.76 4.53
N ILE A 385 4.82 0.44 3.26
CA ILE A 385 3.72 -0.42 2.81
C ILE A 385 4.34 -1.63 2.12
N VAL A 386 4.09 -2.82 2.65
CA VAL A 386 4.28 -4.07 1.92
C VAL A 386 3.02 -4.32 1.09
N GLY A 387 3.20 -4.50 -0.21
CA GLY A 387 2.15 -4.70 -1.19
C GLY A 387 1.40 -6.01 -0.96
N ALA A 388 0.07 -5.98 -1.12
CA ALA A 388 -0.70 -7.21 -1.14
C ALA A 388 -0.28 -8.07 -2.35
N SER A 389 -0.33 -9.39 -2.20
CA SER A 389 0.07 -10.30 -3.28
C SER A 389 -0.85 -10.16 -4.49
N ASN A 390 -0.30 -10.22 -5.70
CA ASN A 390 -1.06 -10.42 -6.92
C ASN A 390 -0.65 -11.73 -7.62
N SER A 391 -0.19 -12.68 -6.81
CA SER A 391 0.32 -14.00 -7.16
C SER A 391 -0.69 -15.10 -6.79
N ASN A 392 -0.37 -16.34 -7.15
CA ASN A 392 -0.98 -17.52 -6.53
C ASN A 392 -0.32 -17.92 -5.20
N LYS A 393 0.80 -17.33 -4.81
CA LYS A 393 1.54 -17.66 -3.58
C LYS A 393 1.23 -16.65 -2.48
N PHE A 394 1.12 -17.11 -1.23
CA PHE A 394 0.87 -16.27 -0.06
C PHE A 394 1.78 -16.72 1.09
N TYR A 395 2.47 -15.77 1.70
CA TYR A 395 3.26 -16.03 2.89
C TYR A 395 2.46 -15.79 4.15
N TYR A 396 3.00 -16.28 5.27
CA TYR A 396 2.38 -16.13 6.56
C TYR A 396 3.43 -15.71 7.58
N PRO A 397 3.20 -14.63 8.32
CA PRO A 397 4.19 -14.10 9.25
C PRO A 397 4.72 -15.14 10.22
N ALA A 398 6.00 -15.03 10.55
CA ALA A 398 6.59 -15.80 11.63
C ALA A 398 5.87 -15.53 12.95
N THR A 399 5.84 -16.53 13.84
CA THR A 399 5.23 -16.40 15.18
C THR A 399 5.94 -15.34 16.01
N THR A 400 7.26 -15.24 15.87
CA THR A 400 8.07 -14.12 16.37
C THR A 400 8.41 -13.22 15.20
N ALA A 401 7.97 -11.96 15.24
CA ALA A 401 8.23 -11.01 14.17
C ALA A 401 9.73 -10.78 13.92
N ASN A 402 10.10 -10.54 12.67
CA ASN A 402 11.50 -10.29 12.27
C ASN A 402 12.10 -9.09 13.01
N ASP A 403 11.34 -8.02 13.25
CA ASP A 403 11.82 -6.89 14.07
C ASP A 403 12.22 -7.33 15.49
N VAL A 404 11.46 -8.25 16.11
CA VAL A 404 11.79 -8.76 17.45
C VAL A 404 13.05 -9.62 17.40
N THR A 405 13.09 -10.57 16.47
CA THR A 405 14.19 -11.52 16.31
C THR A 405 15.51 -10.82 15.98
N PHE A 406 15.51 -9.90 15.02
CA PHE A 406 16.73 -9.33 14.45
C PHE A 406 17.05 -7.92 14.97
N CYS A 407 16.08 -7.21 15.55
CA CYS A 407 16.22 -5.81 15.94
C CYS A 407 15.71 -5.51 17.36
N SER A 408 15.38 -6.55 18.14
CA SER A 408 14.86 -6.42 19.51
C SER A 408 13.57 -5.58 19.60
N GLY A 409 12.76 -5.55 18.52
CA GLY A 409 11.49 -4.82 18.47
C GLY A 409 11.64 -3.30 18.35
N LYS A 410 12.81 -2.82 17.89
CA LYS A 410 13.15 -1.39 17.88
C LYS A 410 12.80 -0.67 16.60
N ARG A 411 12.70 -1.38 15.47
CA ARG A 411 12.52 -0.74 14.16
C ARG A 411 11.06 -0.58 13.79
N GLN A 412 10.19 -1.52 14.12
CA GLN A 412 8.88 -1.61 13.50
C GLN A 412 7.74 -1.32 14.48
N THR A 413 6.92 -0.33 14.13
CA THR A 413 5.60 -0.12 14.73
C THR A 413 4.53 -0.50 13.72
N VAL A 414 3.74 -1.52 14.02
CA VAL A 414 2.67 -2.02 13.13
C VAL A 414 1.45 -1.11 13.20
N LEU A 415 0.89 -0.77 12.04
CA LEU A 415 -0.28 0.11 11.91
C LEU A 415 -1.50 -0.66 11.36
N SER A 416 -1.29 -1.48 10.34
CA SER A 416 -2.33 -2.39 9.82
C SER A 416 -1.72 -3.57 9.07
N HIS A 417 -2.49 -4.65 8.95
CA HIS A 417 -2.08 -5.87 8.26
C HIS A 417 -3.31 -6.62 7.72
N GLU A 418 -3.24 -7.10 6.49
CA GLU A 418 -4.16 -8.07 5.91
C GLU A 418 -3.43 -9.18 5.14
N ARG A 419 -3.85 -10.44 5.35
CA ARG A 419 -3.22 -11.65 4.79
C ARG A 419 -4.17 -12.38 3.86
N ASN A 420 -3.63 -13.27 3.03
CA ASN A 420 -4.42 -14.17 2.17
C ASN A 420 -5.43 -13.41 1.29
N THR A 421 -5.03 -12.25 0.76
CA THR A 421 -5.86 -11.43 -0.12
C THR A 421 -5.05 -10.99 -1.33
N ILE A 422 -5.76 -10.82 -2.45
CA ILE A 422 -5.25 -10.10 -3.61
C ILE A 422 -5.71 -8.66 -3.49
N GLY A 423 -4.79 -7.70 -3.62
CA GLY A 423 -5.12 -6.30 -3.39
C GLY A 423 -4.35 -5.31 -4.24
N TYR A 424 -4.85 -4.07 -4.26
CA TYR A 424 -4.25 -2.96 -4.97
C TYR A 424 -4.47 -1.65 -4.20
N TYR A 425 -3.72 -0.63 -4.59
CA TYR A 425 -3.75 0.67 -3.96
C TYR A 425 -4.06 1.77 -4.97
N ILE A 426 -4.85 2.76 -4.55
CA ILE A 426 -5.08 4.00 -5.30
C ILE A 426 -4.53 5.15 -4.48
N PHE A 427 -3.46 5.75 -4.99
CA PHE A 427 -2.90 6.97 -4.43
C PHE A 427 -3.57 8.15 -5.12
N THR A 428 -4.14 9.06 -4.34
CA THR A 428 -4.66 10.35 -4.80
C THR A 428 -3.75 11.45 -4.28
N VAL A 429 -3.17 12.22 -5.19
CA VAL A 429 -2.31 13.37 -4.88
C VAL A 429 -3.09 14.64 -5.21
N ASP A 430 -3.29 15.49 -4.21
CA ASP A 430 -4.04 16.74 -4.32
C ASP A 430 -3.26 17.88 -3.64
N GLY A 431 -2.50 18.62 -4.45
CA GLY A 431 -1.60 19.65 -3.95
C GLY A 431 -0.65 19.06 -2.91
N ASP A 432 -0.62 19.65 -1.71
CA ASP A 432 0.25 19.23 -0.61
C ASP A 432 -0.21 17.94 0.08
N ASN A 433 -1.29 17.31 -0.37
CA ASN A 433 -1.95 16.21 0.35
C ASN A 433 -1.96 14.91 -0.46
N VAL A 434 -1.78 13.80 0.23
CA VAL A 434 -1.87 12.45 -0.33
C VAL A 434 -2.85 11.64 0.51
N SER A 435 -3.74 10.93 -0.17
CA SER A 435 -4.52 9.84 0.40
C SER A 435 -4.27 8.56 -0.38
N VAL A 436 -4.23 7.43 0.33
CA VAL A 436 -4.06 6.10 -0.22
C VAL A 436 -5.25 5.26 0.19
N ASP A 437 -5.96 4.74 -0.79
CA ASP A 437 -7.00 3.74 -0.59
C ASP A 437 -6.45 2.34 -0.90
N TYR A 438 -6.61 1.42 0.04
CA TYR A 438 -6.30 0.01 -0.14
C TYR A 438 -7.59 -0.78 -0.40
N TYR A 439 -7.57 -1.58 -1.47
CA TYR A 439 -8.66 -2.48 -1.85
C TYR A 439 -8.15 -3.91 -1.89
N SER A 440 -8.98 -4.85 -1.44
CA SER A 440 -8.61 -6.26 -1.49
C SER A 440 -9.81 -7.17 -1.74
N ALA A 441 -9.51 -8.34 -2.27
CA ALA A 441 -10.41 -9.45 -2.49
C ALA A 441 -9.82 -10.69 -1.81
N GLN A 442 -10.69 -11.51 -1.23
CA GLN A 442 -10.28 -12.76 -0.59
C GLN A 442 -9.58 -13.68 -1.60
N ALA A 443 -8.38 -14.13 -1.25
CA ALA A 443 -7.72 -15.24 -1.92
C ALA A 443 -8.00 -16.54 -1.14
N TYR A 444 -7.96 -17.69 -1.83
CA TYR A 444 -8.22 -19.00 -1.24
C TYR A 444 -6.99 -19.91 -1.37
N PRO A 445 -5.88 -19.58 -0.65
CA PRO A 445 -4.70 -20.44 -0.63
C PRO A 445 -5.01 -21.80 -0.01
N SER A 446 -4.16 -22.78 -0.30
CA SER A 446 -4.30 -24.16 0.18
C SER A 446 -4.29 -24.31 1.70
N SER A 447 -3.71 -23.36 2.44
CA SER A 447 -3.76 -23.31 3.91
C SER A 447 -4.17 -21.93 4.42
N PRO A 448 -4.88 -21.83 5.56
CA PRO A 448 -5.11 -20.57 6.26
C PRO A 448 -3.82 -19.85 6.68
N THR A 449 -2.71 -20.60 6.78
CA THR A 449 -1.39 -20.09 7.14
C THR A 449 -0.50 -19.84 5.92
N GLY A 450 -1.08 -19.31 4.84
CA GLY A 450 -0.39 -19.11 3.57
C GLY A 450 -0.39 -20.36 2.69
N GLY A 451 0.33 -20.31 1.57
CA GLY A 451 0.42 -21.40 0.59
C GLY A 451 0.10 -20.95 -0.83
N THR A 452 -0.27 -21.90 -1.68
CA THR A 452 -0.50 -21.66 -3.11
C THR A 452 -1.97 -21.85 -3.47
N MET A 453 -2.49 -21.05 -4.40
CA MET A 453 -3.78 -21.25 -5.04
C MET A 453 -3.64 -22.11 -6.29
N ALA A 454 -4.54 -23.08 -6.48
CA ALA A 454 -4.51 -23.98 -7.64
C ALA A 454 -5.21 -23.42 -8.89
N SER A 455 -5.96 -22.33 -8.75
CA SER A 455 -6.76 -21.73 -9.82
C SER A 455 -6.99 -20.25 -9.53
N THR A 456 -7.10 -19.44 -10.57
CA THR A 456 -7.39 -18.01 -10.41
C THR A 456 -8.81 -17.80 -9.88
N PRO A 457 -8.99 -17.07 -8.76
CA PRO A 457 -10.31 -16.71 -8.28
C PRO A 457 -10.90 -15.55 -9.09
N THR A 458 -12.23 -15.49 -9.15
CA THR A 458 -12.94 -14.24 -9.46
C THR A 458 -12.81 -13.29 -8.28
N LEU A 459 -12.28 -12.10 -8.52
CA LEU A 459 -11.96 -11.12 -7.50
C LEU A 459 -13.11 -10.13 -7.33
N SER A 460 -13.67 -10.10 -6.12
CA SER A 460 -14.64 -9.10 -5.69
C SER A 460 -13.95 -8.15 -4.72
N PHE A 461 -13.35 -7.08 -5.25
CA PHE A 461 -12.62 -6.11 -4.44
C PHE A 461 -13.56 -5.31 -3.54
N SER A 462 -13.13 -5.14 -2.29
CA SER A 462 -13.79 -4.27 -1.30
C SER A 462 -12.78 -3.25 -0.79
N TRP A 463 -13.24 -2.05 -0.48
CA TRP A 463 -12.40 -1.05 0.19
C TRP A 463 -12.04 -1.53 1.59
N ARG A 464 -10.76 -1.40 1.97
CA ARG A 464 -10.22 -1.92 3.23
C ARG A 464 -9.69 -0.80 4.13
N GLU A 465 -9.02 0.20 3.58
CA GLU A 465 -8.46 1.26 4.42
C GLU A 465 -8.20 2.53 3.61
N ARG A 466 -8.30 3.68 4.28
CA ARG A 466 -7.78 4.97 3.81
C ARG A 466 -6.80 5.54 4.83
N PHE A 467 -5.62 5.90 4.36
CA PHE A 467 -4.59 6.62 5.12
C PHE A 467 -3.91 7.64 4.22
N GLY A 468 -3.02 8.47 4.76
CA GLY A 468 -2.42 9.54 3.96
C GLY A 468 -1.54 10.46 4.78
N TYR A 469 -1.10 11.55 4.17
CA TYR A 469 -0.31 12.59 4.82
C TYR A 469 -0.49 13.94 4.09
N GLY A 470 -0.13 15.03 4.76
CA GLY A 470 0.05 16.36 4.15
C GLY A 470 1.48 16.87 4.32
N LEU A 471 2.00 17.63 3.34
CA LEU A 471 3.29 18.31 3.45
C LEU A 471 3.25 19.49 4.44
N SER A 472 2.05 20.02 4.68
CA SER A 472 1.76 21.12 5.61
C SER A 472 1.27 20.67 6.99
N GLY A 473 1.10 19.36 7.20
CA GLY A 473 0.59 18.80 8.44
C GLY A 473 1.60 17.96 9.22
N LYS A 474 1.08 17.20 10.18
CA LYS A 474 1.83 16.38 11.13
C LYS A 474 1.27 14.97 11.19
N GLU A 475 2.11 14.05 11.62
CA GLU A 475 1.74 12.68 11.94
C GLU A 475 1.85 12.48 13.46
N PHE A 476 0.86 11.80 14.03
CA PHE A 476 0.83 11.40 15.43
C PHE A 476 0.60 9.89 15.52
N ILE A 477 1.51 9.19 16.21
CA ILE A 477 1.36 7.77 16.47
C ILE A 477 0.70 7.59 17.83
N VAL A 478 -0.52 7.06 17.83
CA VAL A 478 -1.32 6.85 19.04
C VAL A 478 -1.40 5.35 19.32
N ALA A 479 -0.81 4.93 20.44
CA ALA A 479 -0.84 3.54 20.87
C ALA A 479 -2.29 3.04 21.07
N GLN A 480 -2.51 1.73 20.98
CA GLN A 480 -3.75 1.10 21.41
C GLN A 480 -4.10 1.54 22.84
N MET A 481 -5.36 1.91 23.07
CA MET A 481 -5.89 2.56 24.29
C MET A 481 -5.32 3.95 24.61
N GLY A 482 -4.36 4.45 23.83
CA GLY A 482 -3.75 5.76 23.99
C GLY A 482 -4.73 6.90 23.72
N SER A 483 -4.51 8.04 24.39
CA SER A 483 -5.32 9.24 24.22
C SER A 483 -5.02 9.96 22.90
N TYR A 484 -6.05 10.43 22.21
CA TYR A 484 -5.91 11.32 21.06
C TYR A 484 -5.57 12.76 21.43
N THR A 485 -5.57 13.12 22.72
CA THR A 485 -5.33 14.51 23.17
C THR A 485 -3.93 15.06 22.88
N SER A 486 -3.00 14.21 22.46
CA SER A 486 -1.69 14.63 21.95
C SER A 486 -1.75 15.19 20.51
N VAL A 487 -2.84 14.95 19.79
CA VAL A 487 -3.05 15.44 18.42
C VAL A 487 -3.40 16.93 18.47
N SER A 488 -2.42 17.75 18.12
CA SER A 488 -2.59 19.20 17.96
C SER A 488 -1.74 19.72 16.81
N ASP A 489 -2.30 20.61 16.01
CA ASP A 489 -1.60 21.15 14.86
C ASP A 489 -2.03 22.59 14.55
N THR A 490 -1.25 23.29 13.74
CA THR A 490 -1.55 24.65 13.30
C THR A 490 -1.40 24.73 11.79
N GLY A 491 -2.50 25.04 11.12
CA GLY A 491 -2.52 25.26 9.68
C GLY A 491 -1.76 26.52 9.26
N PRO A 492 -1.40 26.64 7.97
CA PRO A 492 -0.60 27.74 7.46
C PRO A 492 -1.26 29.12 7.60
N GLY A 493 -2.60 29.20 7.70
CA GLY A 493 -3.34 30.43 7.97
C GLY A 493 -3.50 30.76 9.44
N GLY A 494 -2.87 29.99 10.35
CA GLY A 494 -2.95 30.18 11.80
C GLY A 494 -4.13 29.49 12.48
N THR A 495 -4.94 28.72 11.72
CA THR A 495 -6.00 27.89 12.29
C THR A 495 -5.38 26.82 13.19
N THR A 496 -5.84 26.68 14.43
CA THR A 496 -5.35 25.67 15.35
C THR A 496 -6.33 24.51 15.44
N LEU A 497 -5.78 23.29 15.46
CA LEU A 497 -6.46 22.03 15.70
C LEU A 497 -6.09 21.51 17.08
N SER A 498 -7.08 20.96 17.80
CA SER A 498 -6.84 20.06 18.93
C SER A 498 -7.91 18.99 19.01
N ILE A 499 -7.50 17.76 19.33
CA ILE A 499 -8.44 16.75 19.82
C ILE A 499 -8.53 16.91 21.35
N LEU A 500 -9.72 17.22 21.86
CA LEU A 500 -9.94 17.53 23.28
C LEU A 500 -10.18 16.28 24.14
N ALA A 501 -10.66 15.19 23.53
CA ALA A 501 -10.90 13.90 24.18
C ALA A 501 -11.05 12.78 23.14
N GLY A 502 -10.95 11.54 23.59
CA GLY A 502 -11.04 10.33 22.76
C GLY A 502 -9.78 9.48 22.90
N ASN A 503 -9.93 8.17 22.64
CA ASN A 503 -8.84 7.21 22.72
C ASN A 503 -8.86 6.31 21.49
N ASN A 504 -7.69 5.82 21.10
CA ASN A 504 -7.57 4.75 20.12
C ASN A 504 -8.12 3.44 20.70
N GLY A 505 -9.33 3.08 20.32
CA GLY A 505 -10.04 1.87 20.74
C GLY A 505 -9.78 0.66 19.84
N ASN A 506 -8.92 0.77 18.83
CA ASN A 506 -8.56 -0.33 17.96
C ASN A 506 -7.87 -1.45 18.76
N SER A 507 -8.55 -2.58 18.90
CA SER A 507 -8.09 -3.75 19.68
C SER A 507 -7.29 -4.78 18.86
N ALA A 508 -7.06 -4.52 17.58
CA ALA A 508 -6.38 -5.46 16.69
C ALA A 508 -4.89 -5.62 17.02
N VAL A 509 -4.40 -6.84 16.74
CA VAL A 509 -2.99 -7.25 16.89
C VAL A 509 -2.57 -8.03 15.64
N ASP A 510 -1.27 -8.07 15.35
CA ASP A 510 -0.74 -9.00 14.34
C ASP A 510 -0.63 -10.43 14.88
N VAL A 511 -0.10 -11.33 14.03
CA VAL A 511 0.14 -12.75 14.36
C VAL A 511 1.08 -12.94 15.55
N ALA A 512 2.03 -12.03 15.71
CA ALA A 512 2.98 -12.04 16.81
C ALA A 512 2.41 -11.38 18.09
N GLY A 513 1.14 -10.96 18.07
CA GLY A 513 0.45 -10.34 19.20
C GLY A 513 0.83 -8.87 19.42
N ARG A 514 1.49 -8.21 18.47
CA ARG A 514 1.83 -6.79 18.56
C ARG A 514 0.60 -5.94 18.29
N ALA A 515 0.27 -5.05 19.23
CA ALA A 515 -0.87 -4.14 19.11
C ALA A 515 -0.70 -3.13 17.99
N TYR A 516 -1.77 -2.90 17.22
CA TYR A 516 -1.80 -1.87 16.20
C TYR A 516 -1.86 -0.48 16.82
N LYS A 517 -1.02 0.41 16.31
CA LYS A 517 -1.11 1.83 16.60
C LYS A 517 -1.85 2.54 15.48
N VAL A 518 -2.49 3.65 15.81
CA VAL A 518 -3.15 4.52 14.83
C VAL A 518 -2.20 5.66 14.46
N ALA A 519 -2.00 5.85 13.15
CA ALA A 519 -1.26 7.00 12.62
C ALA A 519 -2.25 8.09 12.21
N VAL A 520 -2.49 9.03 13.13
CA VAL A 520 -3.34 10.19 12.87
C VAL A 520 -2.54 11.20 12.04
N ASN A 521 -3.04 11.51 10.85
CA ASN A 521 -2.37 12.44 9.95
C ASN A 521 -3.21 13.68 9.71
N THR A 522 -2.60 14.84 9.82
CA THR A 522 -3.19 16.13 9.48
C THR A 522 -2.65 16.62 8.14
N ALA A 523 -3.46 17.43 7.48
CA ALA A 523 -3.22 18.04 6.20
C ALA A 523 -4.05 19.32 6.14
N TRP A 524 -3.58 20.35 5.44
CA TRP A 524 -4.24 21.65 5.45
C TRP A 524 -4.43 22.21 4.03
N PHE A 525 -5.59 22.83 3.83
CA PHE A 525 -5.87 23.69 2.69
C PHE A 525 -6.21 25.08 3.21
N ALA A 526 -5.86 26.10 2.44
CA ALA A 526 -6.17 27.48 2.80
C ALA A 526 -7.68 27.70 2.93
N ALA A 527 -8.06 28.61 3.84
CA ALA A 527 -9.43 29.06 3.97
C ALA A 527 -10.04 29.53 2.64
N THR A 528 -11.32 29.26 2.43
CA THR A 528 -12.09 29.75 1.29
C THR A 528 -13.03 30.88 1.72
N ALA A 529 -13.78 31.46 0.77
CA ALA A 529 -14.83 32.42 1.10
C ALA A 529 -15.97 31.81 1.94
N GLN A 530 -16.09 30.48 1.95
CA GLN A 530 -17.14 29.75 2.68
C GLN A 530 -16.70 29.36 4.10
N THR A 531 -15.40 29.42 4.41
CA THR A 531 -14.85 28.94 5.68
C THR A 531 -14.31 30.08 6.53
N ALA A 532 -14.60 30.00 7.83
CA ALA A 532 -14.04 30.87 8.86
C ALA A 532 -12.69 30.35 9.39
N SER A 533 -12.20 29.22 8.88
CA SER A 533 -10.90 28.63 9.20
C SER A 533 -10.24 28.10 7.94
N ASP A 534 -8.98 27.69 8.04
CA ASP A 534 -8.37 26.74 7.11
C ASP A 534 -9.17 25.43 7.12
N VAL A 535 -9.08 24.68 6.02
CA VAL A 535 -9.68 23.35 5.93
C VAL A 535 -8.67 22.32 6.38
N LEU A 536 -9.00 21.62 7.46
CA LEU A 536 -8.27 20.45 7.93
C LEU A 536 -8.70 19.23 7.13
N LEU A 537 -7.73 18.42 6.72
CA LEU A 537 -7.94 17.01 6.35
C LEU A 537 -7.31 16.14 7.44
N LEU A 538 -8.14 15.35 8.12
CA LEU A 538 -7.76 14.43 9.18
C LEU A 538 -7.92 13.00 8.68
N GLN A 539 -6.87 12.18 8.75
CA GLN A 539 -6.84 10.83 8.15
C GLN A 539 -6.24 9.78 9.10
N GLY A 540 -6.49 8.50 8.77
CA GLY A 540 -5.84 7.35 9.43
C GLY A 540 -6.50 6.88 10.73
N MET A 541 -7.65 7.44 11.10
CA MET A 541 -8.35 7.14 12.37
C MET A 541 -9.43 6.05 12.27
N ALA A 542 -9.48 5.28 11.19
CA ALA A 542 -10.49 4.23 11.05
C ALA A 542 -10.40 3.24 12.22
N TYR A 543 -11.55 2.89 12.81
CA TYR A 543 -11.62 2.05 14.00
C TYR A 543 -10.95 0.69 13.80
N THR A 544 -11.26 0.07 12.66
CA THR A 544 -10.66 -1.18 12.18
C THR A 544 -10.60 -1.16 10.66
N MET A 545 -9.84 -2.08 10.07
CA MET A 545 -9.81 -2.27 8.63
C MET A 545 -11.22 -2.60 8.10
N GLY A 546 -11.63 -1.89 7.07
CA GLY A 546 -12.94 -1.94 6.43
C GLY A 546 -13.97 -1.00 7.08
N SER A 547 -13.63 -0.33 8.18
CA SER A 547 -14.52 0.63 8.85
C SER A 547 -14.48 2.01 8.20
N THR A 548 -15.64 2.60 7.96
CA THR A 548 -15.78 4.03 7.64
C THR A 548 -15.81 4.92 8.89
N ASP A 549 -16.06 4.31 10.05
CA ASP A 549 -16.18 5.00 11.33
C ASP A 549 -14.83 5.01 12.07
N THR A 550 -14.66 6.01 12.93
CA THR A 550 -13.56 6.12 13.90
C THR A 550 -14.06 5.81 15.31
N ASP A 551 -13.15 5.75 16.28
CA ASP A 551 -13.52 5.92 17.69
C ASP A 551 -14.24 7.27 17.91
N VAL A 552 -14.99 7.38 19.01
CA VAL A 552 -15.59 8.66 19.42
C VAL A 552 -14.50 9.58 19.97
N TYR A 553 -14.40 10.79 19.42
CA TYR A 553 -13.46 11.81 19.86
C TYR A 553 -14.08 13.21 19.76
N VAL A 554 -13.39 14.20 20.32
CA VAL A 554 -13.83 15.60 20.32
C VAL A 554 -12.85 16.43 19.53
N LEU A 555 -13.28 16.87 18.35
CA LEU A 555 -12.48 17.71 17.46
C LEU A 555 -12.76 19.19 17.75
N SER A 556 -11.72 20.01 17.83
CA SER A 556 -11.82 21.47 17.96
C SER A 556 -10.95 22.18 16.92
N LEU A 557 -11.50 23.24 16.31
CA LEU A 557 -10.78 24.17 15.45
C LEU A 557 -10.94 25.61 15.95
N SER A 558 -9.89 26.43 15.84
CA SER A 558 -10.06 27.88 15.94
C SER A 558 -10.71 28.44 14.67
N TYR A 559 -11.33 29.62 14.78
CA TYR A 559 -11.92 30.33 13.66
C TYR A 559 -11.66 31.83 13.73
N ASP A 560 -11.77 32.50 12.58
CA ASP A 560 -11.76 33.95 12.45
C ASP A 560 -13.13 34.53 12.86
N PRO A 561 -13.23 35.22 14.01
CA PRO A 561 -14.50 35.73 14.51
C PRO A 561 -15.08 36.86 13.66
N THR A 562 -14.29 37.46 12.74
CA THR A 562 -14.78 38.52 11.85
C THR A 562 -15.67 37.99 10.73
N LYS A 563 -15.67 36.66 10.51
CA LYS A 563 -16.41 35.99 9.44
C LYS A 563 -17.78 35.43 9.89
N VAL A 564 -18.17 35.64 11.14
CA VAL A 564 -19.40 35.08 11.71
C VAL A 564 -20.08 36.11 12.62
N SER A 565 -21.41 36.17 12.57
CA SER A 565 -22.21 37.05 13.43
C SER A 565 -22.63 36.35 14.74
N ALA A 566 -22.90 37.13 15.78
CA ALA A 566 -23.39 36.61 17.06
C ALA A 566 -24.74 35.89 16.91
N GLU A 567 -25.59 36.35 15.98
CA GLU A 567 -26.89 35.75 15.68
C GLU A 567 -26.75 34.38 15.04
N GLN A 568 -25.78 34.20 14.12
CA GLN A 568 -25.49 32.90 13.51
C GLN A 568 -25.03 31.88 14.57
N ILE A 569 -24.22 32.32 15.53
CA ILE A 569 -23.78 31.49 16.65
C ILE A 569 -24.96 31.14 17.55
N ALA A 570 -25.74 32.13 17.99
CA ALA A 570 -26.87 31.92 18.90
C ALA A 570 -27.96 31.03 18.30
N ALA A 571 -28.14 31.07 16.98
CA ALA A 571 -29.06 30.21 16.24
C ALA A 571 -28.54 28.78 16.02
N GLY A 572 -27.28 28.48 16.35
CA GLY A 572 -26.66 27.20 16.02
C GLY A 572 -26.51 26.97 14.51
N HIS A 573 -26.28 28.04 13.74
CA HIS A 573 -26.03 27.99 12.29
C HIS A 573 -24.53 28.19 11.94
N PHE A 574 -23.64 28.07 12.93
CA PHE A 574 -22.19 28.16 12.73
C PHE A 574 -21.48 27.17 13.63
N GLY A 575 -20.61 26.34 13.08
CA GLY A 575 -19.97 25.26 13.81
C GLY A 575 -18.82 24.60 13.09
N LEU A 576 -18.33 23.51 13.70
CA LEU A 576 -17.44 22.58 13.02
C LEU A 576 -18.26 21.83 11.96
N ALA A 577 -17.86 21.98 10.71
CA ALA A 577 -18.48 21.33 9.57
C ALA A 577 -17.59 20.23 9.01
N SER A 578 -18.21 19.28 8.30
CA SER A 578 -17.54 18.29 7.47
C SER A 578 -18.21 18.23 6.10
N VAL A 579 -17.63 17.50 5.15
CA VAL A 579 -18.15 17.42 3.79
C VAL A 579 -18.92 16.13 3.58
N ARG A 580 -20.16 16.26 3.11
CA ARG A 580 -21.03 15.14 2.71
C ARG A 580 -21.64 15.46 1.35
N ASN A 581 -21.47 14.56 0.38
CA ASN A 581 -21.98 14.75 -0.99
C ASN A 581 -21.54 16.09 -1.62
N GLY A 582 -20.30 16.52 -1.34
CA GLY A 582 -19.73 17.77 -1.84
C GLY A 582 -20.27 19.06 -1.20
N GLN A 583 -21.04 18.97 -0.12
CA GLN A 583 -21.58 20.11 0.62
C GLN A 583 -21.05 20.13 2.06
N TRP A 584 -20.81 21.33 2.59
CA TRP A 584 -20.55 21.52 4.01
C TRP A 584 -21.83 21.25 4.80
N VAL A 585 -21.74 20.35 5.77
CA VAL A 585 -22.78 20.04 6.74
C VAL A 585 -22.18 20.11 8.14
N ASN A 586 -23.01 20.28 9.17
CA ASN A 586 -22.53 20.13 10.53
C ASN A 586 -21.80 18.79 10.70
N ALA A 587 -20.61 18.78 11.31
CA ALA A 587 -19.77 17.59 11.39
C ALA A 587 -20.49 16.42 12.05
N ILE A 588 -21.40 16.68 13.00
CA ILE A 588 -22.20 15.63 13.64
C ILE A 588 -23.16 14.91 12.67
N ALA A 589 -23.52 15.52 11.54
CA ALA A 589 -24.40 14.92 10.54
C ALA A 589 -23.68 13.82 9.72
N CYS A 590 -22.36 13.71 9.88
CA CYS A 590 -21.56 12.62 9.33
C CYS A 590 -21.44 11.45 10.31
N ASN A 591 -21.80 11.61 11.58
CA ASN A 591 -21.72 10.52 12.56
C ASN A 591 -22.65 9.36 12.17
N SER A 592 -22.21 8.13 12.46
CA SER A 592 -23.05 6.95 12.27
C SER A 592 -24.16 6.81 13.33
N ALA A 593 -24.07 7.56 14.44
CA ALA A 593 -25.06 7.60 15.51
C ALA A 593 -25.01 8.91 16.31
N GLY A 594 -25.77 8.98 17.40
CA GLY A 594 -25.79 10.11 18.34
C GLY A 594 -27.03 10.99 18.20
N THR A 595 -27.13 12.01 19.04
CA THR A 595 -28.26 12.96 19.02
C THR A 595 -27.73 14.38 18.93
N ALA A 596 -28.25 15.13 17.96
CA ALA A 596 -27.84 16.50 17.73
C ALA A 596 -28.15 17.38 18.94
N LYS A 597 -27.13 18.03 19.49
CA LYS A 597 -27.28 18.98 20.59
C LYS A 597 -26.28 20.11 20.44
N PHE A 598 -26.80 21.33 20.28
CA PHE A 598 -25.98 22.54 20.23
C PHE A 598 -25.67 23.07 21.64
N VAL A 599 -24.45 23.55 21.84
CA VAL A 599 -23.98 24.21 23.06
C VAL A 599 -23.23 25.49 22.69
N GLN A 600 -23.72 26.63 23.17
CA GLN A 600 -22.96 27.88 23.11
C GLN A 600 -22.04 27.97 24.33
N GLY A 601 -20.82 27.44 24.20
CA GLY A 601 -19.83 27.38 25.27
C GLY A 601 -18.66 26.46 24.97
N ALA A 602 -17.75 26.36 25.94
CA ALA A 602 -16.65 25.39 25.88
C ALA A 602 -17.17 23.95 25.95
N TRP A 603 -16.41 23.02 25.37
CA TRP A 603 -16.65 21.60 25.58
C TRP A 603 -16.48 21.23 27.07
N ALA A 604 -17.33 20.32 27.55
CA ALA A 604 -17.22 19.73 28.88
C ALA A 604 -17.26 18.20 28.80
N SER A 605 -16.54 17.55 29.71
CA SER A 605 -16.57 16.09 29.85
C SER A 605 -18.00 15.59 30.09
N GLY A 606 -18.38 14.50 29.42
CA GLY A 606 -19.72 13.90 29.49
C GLY A 606 -20.67 14.33 28.36
N TYR A 607 -20.28 15.26 27.49
CA TYR A 607 -21.04 15.52 26.27
C TYR A 607 -21.01 14.31 25.33
N ALA A 608 -22.19 13.84 24.93
CA ALA A 608 -22.37 12.64 24.13
C ALA A 608 -22.12 12.87 22.64
N LEU A 609 -21.91 11.78 21.88
CA LEU A 609 -21.82 11.79 20.42
C LEU A 609 -22.99 12.55 19.79
N GLY A 610 -22.69 13.49 18.89
CA GLY A 610 -23.68 14.41 18.31
C GLY A 610 -23.83 15.75 19.04
N THR A 611 -23.14 15.95 20.17
CA THR A 611 -23.04 17.28 20.79
C THR A 611 -21.99 18.11 20.07
N TRP A 612 -22.29 19.38 19.83
CA TRP A 612 -21.39 20.32 19.17
C TRP A 612 -21.56 21.73 19.72
N GLY A 613 -20.58 22.59 19.53
CA GLY A 613 -20.65 23.92 20.10
C GLY A 613 -19.63 24.93 19.61
N VAL A 614 -19.82 26.16 20.07
CA VAL A 614 -18.98 27.33 19.76
C VAL A 614 -18.57 27.98 21.08
N ASN A 615 -17.27 28.04 21.31
CA ASN A 615 -16.67 28.77 22.42
C ASN A 615 -16.21 30.15 21.95
N THR A 616 -17.03 31.18 22.22
CA THR A 616 -16.73 32.56 21.83
C THR A 616 -15.61 33.20 22.64
N ALA A 617 -15.29 32.69 23.84
CA ALA A 617 -14.20 33.22 24.66
C ALA A 617 -12.83 33.00 24.00
N ASN A 618 -12.68 31.87 23.28
CA ASN A 618 -11.41 31.46 22.67
C ASN A 618 -11.51 31.38 21.13
N SER A 619 -12.64 31.79 20.55
CA SER A 619 -12.93 31.66 19.12
C SER A 619 -12.67 30.25 18.58
N THR A 620 -13.25 29.23 19.23
CA THR A 620 -13.19 27.83 18.76
C THR A 620 -14.56 27.23 18.50
N VAL A 621 -14.62 26.32 17.53
CA VAL A 621 -15.75 25.43 17.28
C VAL A 621 -15.35 24.00 17.63
N TRP A 622 -16.27 23.19 18.16
CA TRP A 622 -15.98 21.81 18.51
C TRP A 622 -17.17 20.88 18.27
N ALA A 623 -16.91 19.59 18.07
CA ALA A 623 -17.94 18.56 17.99
C ALA A 623 -17.47 17.22 18.53
N VAL A 624 -18.38 16.46 19.15
CA VAL A 624 -18.19 15.06 19.52
C VAL A 624 -18.61 14.20 18.33
N ILE A 625 -17.64 13.55 17.68
CA ILE A 625 -17.79 12.88 16.38
C ILE A 625 -17.12 11.50 16.34
N ASN A 626 -17.49 10.70 15.36
CA ASN A 626 -16.89 9.38 15.08
C ASN A 626 -16.55 9.19 13.60
N THR A 627 -16.10 10.27 12.96
CA THR A 627 -15.67 10.30 11.55
C THR A 627 -14.33 11.01 11.42
N ASN A 628 -13.58 10.71 10.37
CA ASN A 628 -12.46 11.53 9.90
C ASN A 628 -12.75 12.08 8.49
N GLY A 629 -11.84 12.87 7.92
CA GLY A 629 -12.04 13.54 6.64
C GLY A 629 -11.78 15.04 6.70
N TYR A 630 -12.54 15.80 5.92
CA TYR A 630 -12.41 17.25 5.83
C TYR A 630 -13.20 17.95 6.95
N PHE A 631 -12.60 18.97 7.56
CA PHE A 631 -13.22 19.78 8.59
C PHE A 631 -12.87 21.26 8.46
N ALA A 632 -13.83 22.13 8.73
CA ALA A 632 -13.62 23.57 8.81
C ALA A 632 -14.66 24.23 9.73
N ALA A 633 -14.42 25.45 10.17
CA ALA A 633 -15.45 26.29 10.78
C ALA A 633 -16.29 26.94 9.65
N VAL A 634 -17.60 26.70 9.63
CA VAL A 634 -18.49 27.14 8.52
C VAL A 634 -19.80 27.70 9.07
N ALA A 635 -20.28 28.76 8.42
CA ALA A 635 -21.59 29.37 8.68
C ALA A 635 -22.65 28.87 7.69
N GLY A 636 -23.92 28.85 8.11
CA GLY A 636 -25.06 28.39 7.31
C GLY A 636 -25.24 26.88 7.25
N ILE A 637 -24.75 26.15 8.26
CA ILE A 637 -24.79 24.67 8.36
C ILE A 637 -25.89 24.14 9.26
#